data_AF-A0A9E2PRE6-F1
#
_entry.id   AF-A0A9E2PRE6-F1
#
_cell.length_a   1.000
_cell.length_b   1.000
_cell.length_c   1.000
_cell.angle_alpha   90.00
_cell.angle_beta   90.00
_cell.angle_gamma   90.00
#
_symmetry.space_group_name_H-M   'P 1'
#
loop_
_entity.id
_entity.type
_entity.pdbx_description
1 polymer ?
#
loop_
_entity_poly.entity_id
_entity_poly.type
_entity_poly.pdbx_seq_one_letter_code
_entity_poly.pdbx_strand_id
1 'polypeptide(L)'
;MKKGGVNRRFGEWLDGARRRAGISLSGLSELMKEGELSLRELGDVSEINYTMLHRVEQGERFLSDEKILRLARIFDEDPDRLIALQRADKEAISAKKLPRGPKFIPGFKPEVEVAVLRFLKIYRIRKNFKKITFPLDIIDFFQTVFGLETCRVSFFKKGWSKSANDQKLAALIAGENKIYINEDLDKNGIPFPEVNERFSLAHEGAHFIICKKNQNFSSQPIFFRSKDLHNPEERTVNYWAGAILMPKPALTSKIESMSRNRIKEVIVDLAEDAPGLCEEFGVSKLALEIRLRQIGIQFKKTL
;
A
#
# COMPACT_ATOMS: atom_id res chain seq x y z
N MET A 1 -28.80 -43.89 34.76
CA MET A 1 -28.39 -42.65 34.06
C MET A 1 -26.88 -42.57 34.07
N LYS A 2 -26.24 -42.65 32.90
CA LYS A 2 -24.77 -42.60 32.73
C LYS A 2 -24.33 -41.14 32.57
N LYS A 3 -23.43 -40.67 33.43
CA LYS A 3 -22.59 -39.49 33.18
C LYS A 3 -21.14 -39.93 33.34
N GLY A 4 -20.41 -39.96 32.24
CA GLY A 4 -18.98 -40.26 32.23
C GLY A 4 -18.40 -40.06 30.84
N GLY A 5 -17.40 -39.18 30.75
CA GLY A 5 -16.40 -39.25 29.70
C GLY A 5 -16.39 -38.13 28.66
N VAL A 6 -16.14 -36.88 29.06
CA VAL A 6 -15.55 -35.87 28.15
C VAL A 6 -14.66 -34.92 28.97
N ASN A 7 -13.46 -35.35 29.40
CA ASN A 7 -12.34 -34.43 29.70
C ASN A 7 -11.04 -35.15 30.12
N ARG A 8 -10.53 -36.06 29.28
CA ARG A 8 -9.12 -36.51 29.42
C ARG A 8 -8.27 -36.31 28.17
N ARG A 9 -8.89 -36.26 26.98
CA ARG A 9 -8.15 -36.03 25.70
C ARG A 9 -7.78 -34.57 25.41
N PHE A 10 -8.31 -33.60 26.17
CA PHE A 10 -8.01 -32.17 25.96
C PHE A 10 -6.72 -31.73 26.68
N GLY A 11 -6.44 -32.30 27.86
CA GLY A 11 -5.22 -32.02 28.63
C GLY A 11 -3.94 -32.55 27.96
N GLU A 12 -4.00 -33.73 27.33
CA GLU A 12 -2.87 -34.32 26.63
C GLU A 12 -2.51 -33.60 25.31
N TRP A 13 -3.47 -32.87 24.71
CA TRP A 13 -3.22 -32.04 23.52
C TRP A 13 -2.55 -30.71 23.88
N LEU A 14 -2.90 -30.10 25.02
CA LEU A 14 -2.28 -28.87 25.53
C LEU A 14 -0.81 -29.07 25.94
N ASP A 15 -0.45 -30.21 26.52
CA ASP A 15 0.95 -30.54 26.86
C ASP A 15 1.83 -30.89 25.65
N GLY A 16 1.22 -31.21 24.51
CA GLY A 16 1.88 -31.45 23.23
C GLY A 16 2.17 -30.15 22.45
N ALA A 17 1.35 -29.12 22.65
CA ALA A 17 1.52 -27.78 22.07
C ALA A 17 2.56 -26.96 22.85
N ARG A 18 2.61 -27.11 24.18
CA ARG A 18 3.57 -26.44 25.09
C ARG A 18 5.05 -26.74 24.80
N ARG A 19 5.38 -27.81 24.09
CA ARG A 19 6.77 -28.27 23.85
C ARG A 19 7.36 -27.92 22.47
N ARG A 20 6.62 -27.27 21.57
CA ARG A 20 7.04 -27.13 20.15
C ARG A 20 7.03 -25.72 19.54
N ALA A 21 6.67 -24.67 20.27
CA ALA A 21 6.74 -23.31 19.73
C ALA A 21 7.97 -22.57 20.26
N GLY A 22 8.93 -22.27 19.38
CA GLY A 22 9.86 -21.17 19.62
C GLY A 22 9.06 -19.87 19.62
N ILE A 23 8.89 -19.28 20.79
CA ILE A 23 7.99 -18.14 21.01
C ILE A 23 8.68 -16.88 20.50
N SER A 24 8.11 -16.27 19.45
CA SER A 24 8.46 -14.93 18.97
C SER A 24 7.18 -14.16 18.69
N LEU A 25 7.02 -12.92 19.21
CA LEU A 25 5.93 -11.96 18.94
C LEU A 25 4.47 -12.43 19.06
N SER A 26 4.20 -13.73 19.22
CA SER A 26 2.88 -14.34 19.37
C SER A 26 2.36 -14.29 20.80
N GLY A 27 3.20 -13.96 21.79
CA GLY A 27 2.85 -14.02 23.21
C GLY A 27 1.63 -13.16 23.56
N LEU A 28 1.53 -11.93 23.06
CA LEU A 28 0.37 -11.08 23.35
C LEU A 28 -0.92 -11.62 22.72
N SER A 29 -0.85 -12.15 21.49
CA SER A 29 -2.00 -12.75 20.80
C SER A 29 -2.44 -14.06 21.46
N GLU A 30 -1.50 -14.84 21.97
CA GLU A 30 -1.77 -16.06 22.75
C GLU A 30 -2.43 -15.70 24.08
N LEU A 31 -1.88 -14.76 24.85
CA LEU A 31 -2.46 -14.27 26.10
C LEU A 31 -3.87 -13.70 25.89
N MET A 32 -4.07 -12.93 24.82
CA MET A 32 -5.39 -12.41 24.45
C MET A 32 -6.39 -13.51 24.09
N LYS A 33 -5.95 -14.57 23.39
CA LYS A 33 -6.81 -15.72 23.08
C LYS A 33 -7.18 -16.50 24.33
N GLU A 34 -6.25 -16.64 25.28
CA GLU A 34 -6.49 -17.31 26.56
C GLU A 34 -7.41 -16.49 27.46
N GLY A 35 -7.28 -15.16 27.45
CA GLY A 35 -8.13 -14.25 28.21
C GLY A 35 -9.44 -13.84 27.52
N GLU A 36 -9.69 -14.30 26.30
CA GLU A 36 -10.84 -13.91 25.45
C GLU A 36 -11.00 -12.38 25.27
N LEU A 37 -9.90 -11.62 25.33
CA LEU A 37 -9.90 -10.16 25.20
C LEU A 37 -9.49 -9.73 23.79
N SER A 38 -10.21 -8.77 23.21
CA SER A 38 -9.73 -8.03 22.04
C SER A 38 -8.63 -7.02 22.43
N LEU A 39 -7.84 -6.57 21.45
CA LEU A 39 -6.79 -5.56 21.67
C LEU A 39 -7.34 -4.25 22.25
N ARG A 40 -8.58 -3.91 21.91
CA ARG A 40 -9.24 -2.70 22.41
C ARG A 40 -9.63 -2.89 23.87
N GLU A 41 -10.29 -3.99 24.20
CA GLU A 41 -10.67 -4.31 25.58
C GLU A 41 -9.43 -4.45 26.47
N LEU A 42 -8.36 -5.09 25.97
CA LEU A 42 -7.09 -5.16 26.66
C LEU A 42 -6.51 -3.77 26.95
N GLY A 43 -6.64 -2.83 26.00
CA GLY A 43 -6.19 -1.46 26.20
C GLY A 43 -6.96 -0.74 27.29
N ASP A 44 -8.26 -1.00 27.38
CA ASP A 44 -9.13 -0.43 28.41
C ASP A 44 -8.78 -1.01 29.79
N VAL A 45 -8.58 -2.33 29.93
CA VAL A 45 -8.29 -2.96 31.23
C VAL A 45 -6.84 -2.79 31.70
N SER A 46 -5.88 -2.65 30.79
CA SER A 46 -4.46 -2.48 31.13
C SER A 46 -4.02 -1.04 31.27
N GLU A 47 -4.88 -0.09 30.88
CA GLU A 47 -4.57 1.33 30.69
C GLU A 47 -3.39 1.53 29.70
N ILE A 48 -3.18 0.57 28.79
CA ILE A 48 -2.18 0.69 27.73
C ILE A 48 -2.90 1.12 26.46
N ASN A 49 -2.50 2.26 25.91
CA ASN A 49 -3.06 2.79 24.68
C ASN A 49 -3.12 1.71 23.57
N TYR A 50 -4.29 1.53 22.95
CA TYR A 50 -4.52 0.55 21.87
C TYR A 50 -3.47 0.63 20.75
N THR A 51 -3.09 1.83 20.31
CA THR A 51 -2.07 2.01 19.26
C THR A 51 -0.71 1.50 19.73
N MET A 52 -0.40 1.58 21.02
CA MET A 52 0.82 0.99 21.59
C MET A 52 0.75 -0.54 21.61
N LEU A 53 -0.37 -1.11 22.06
CA LEU A 53 -0.56 -2.58 22.08
C LEU A 53 -0.47 -3.16 20.66
N HIS A 54 -1.09 -2.51 19.68
CA HIS A 54 -1.01 -2.93 18.28
C HIS A 54 0.44 -2.87 17.76
N ARG A 55 1.19 -1.80 18.05
CA ARG A 55 2.61 -1.72 17.66
C ARG A 55 3.49 -2.76 18.35
N VAL A 56 3.14 -3.17 19.57
CA VAL A 56 3.82 -4.25 20.30
C VAL A 56 3.53 -5.59 19.66
N GLU A 57 2.27 -5.86 19.30
CA GLU A 57 1.86 -7.06 18.55
C GLU A 57 2.59 -7.17 17.20
N GLN A 58 2.81 -6.05 16.51
CA GLN A 58 3.57 -6.01 15.25
C GLN A 58 5.10 -6.04 15.44
N GLY A 59 5.61 -6.06 16.68
CA GLY A 59 7.04 -6.04 16.99
C GLY A 59 7.75 -4.71 16.67
N GLU A 60 7.00 -3.64 16.45
CA GLU A 60 7.53 -2.31 16.17
C GLU A 60 7.95 -1.56 17.44
N ARG A 61 7.38 -1.95 18.59
CA ARG A 61 7.61 -1.28 19.87
C ARG A 61 7.64 -2.29 21.02
N PHE A 62 8.34 -1.92 22.07
CA PHE A 62 8.39 -2.68 23.31
C PHE A 62 7.70 -1.90 24.44
N LEU A 63 7.03 -2.63 25.32
CA LEU A 63 6.44 -2.11 26.56
C LEU A 63 7.53 -1.86 27.60
N SER A 64 7.30 -0.90 28.49
CA SER A 64 8.10 -0.74 29.71
C SER A 64 7.80 -1.88 30.69
N ASP A 65 8.73 -2.16 31.60
CA ASP A 65 8.59 -3.20 32.62
C ASP A 65 7.33 -2.98 33.47
N GLU A 66 6.99 -1.73 33.81
CA GLU A 66 5.73 -1.38 34.50
C GLU A 66 4.48 -1.85 33.73
N LYS A 67 4.48 -1.70 32.40
CA LYS A 67 3.36 -2.12 31.55
C LYS A 67 3.31 -3.64 31.39
N ILE A 68 4.46 -4.29 31.37
CA ILE A 68 4.54 -5.76 31.38
C ILE A 68 3.95 -6.29 32.70
N LEU A 69 4.29 -5.69 33.84
CA LEU A 69 3.74 -6.07 35.14
C LEU A 69 2.21 -5.93 35.19
N ARG A 70 1.65 -4.90 34.55
CA ARG A 70 0.19 -4.74 34.43
C ARG A 70 -0.43 -5.87 33.61
N LEU A 71 0.17 -6.23 32.48
CA LEU A 71 -0.32 -7.35 31.65
C LEU A 71 -0.19 -8.69 32.37
N ALA A 72 0.93 -8.95 33.06
CA ALA A 72 1.12 -10.14 33.88
C ALA A 72 -0.01 -10.32 34.91
N ARG A 73 -0.43 -9.24 35.58
CA ARG A 73 -1.56 -9.30 36.54
C ARG A 73 -2.90 -9.60 35.87
N ILE A 74 -3.15 -9.08 34.66
CA ILE A 74 -4.41 -9.28 33.94
C ILE A 74 -4.54 -10.74 33.48
N PHE A 75 -3.44 -11.33 33.04
CA PHE A 75 -3.42 -12.69 32.49
C PHE A 75 -3.00 -13.76 33.51
N ASP A 76 -2.77 -13.39 34.77
CA ASP A 76 -2.25 -14.28 35.82
C ASP A 76 -0.96 -15.02 35.40
N GLU A 77 -0.02 -14.26 34.82
CA GLU A 77 1.22 -14.76 34.25
C GLU A 77 2.44 -14.24 35.01
N ASP A 78 3.54 -15.00 34.96
CA ASP A 78 4.80 -14.63 35.60
C ASP A 78 5.43 -13.41 34.90
N PRO A 79 5.63 -12.26 35.59
CA PRO A 79 6.26 -11.09 35.01
C PRO A 79 7.65 -11.37 34.41
N ASP A 80 8.45 -12.23 35.03
CA ASP A 80 9.81 -12.51 34.58
C ASP A 80 9.80 -13.26 33.25
N ARG A 81 8.81 -14.15 33.05
CA ARG A 81 8.57 -14.82 31.78
C ARG A 81 8.25 -13.81 30.67
N LEU A 82 7.34 -12.87 30.92
CA LEU A 82 6.98 -11.84 29.92
C LEU A 82 8.15 -10.90 29.59
N ILE A 83 8.94 -10.53 30.60
CA ILE A 83 10.16 -9.72 30.40
C ILE A 83 11.19 -10.49 29.58
N ALA A 84 11.42 -11.77 29.89
CA ALA A 84 12.36 -12.62 29.15
C ALA A 84 11.97 -12.77 27.68
N LEU A 85 10.68 -12.98 27.40
CA LEU A 85 10.15 -13.04 26.02
C LEU A 85 10.41 -11.73 25.27
N GLN A 86 10.12 -10.58 25.90
CA GLN A 86 10.36 -9.29 25.26
C GLN A 86 11.86 -9.04 24.99
N ARG A 87 12.75 -9.47 25.89
CA ARG A 87 14.20 -9.37 25.71
C ARG A 87 14.69 -10.25 24.57
N ALA A 88 14.21 -11.49 24.49
CA ALA A 88 14.53 -12.40 23.39
C ALA A 88 14.09 -11.81 22.04
N ASP A 89 12.91 -11.19 21.98
CA ASP A 89 12.44 -10.50 20.76
C ASP A 89 13.32 -9.27 20.42
N LYS A 90 13.71 -8.46 21.42
CA LYS A 90 14.65 -7.34 21.23
C LYS A 90 15.99 -7.82 20.66
N GLU A 91 16.53 -8.89 21.21
CA GLU A 91 17.79 -9.48 20.77
C GLU A 91 17.67 -10.09 19.37
N ALA A 92 16.60 -10.81 19.07
CA ALA A 92 16.34 -11.36 17.74
C ALA A 92 16.19 -10.25 16.68
N ILE A 93 15.51 -9.15 17.02
CA ILE A 93 15.36 -7.97 16.16
C ILE A 93 16.70 -7.23 16.00
N SER A 94 17.52 -7.14 17.04
CA SER A 94 18.84 -6.50 16.99
C SER A 94 19.90 -7.35 16.25
N ALA A 95 19.83 -8.68 16.40
CA ALA A 95 20.73 -9.64 15.75
C ALA A 95 20.41 -9.76 14.25
N LYS A 96 19.13 -9.65 13.89
CA LYS A 96 18.72 -9.29 12.53
C LYS A 96 19.04 -7.81 12.29
N LYS A 97 20.30 -7.47 12.06
CA LYS A 97 20.69 -6.26 11.30
C LYS A 97 20.17 -6.39 9.86
N LEU A 98 18.87 -6.60 9.69
CA LEU A 98 18.19 -6.31 8.44
C LEU A 98 18.46 -4.83 8.19
N PRO A 99 18.89 -4.44 6.99
CA PRO A 99 18.96 -3.02 6.63
C PRO A 99 17.62 -2.44 7.06
N ARG A 100 17.63 -1.39 7.91
CA ARG A 100 16.40 -0.75 8.41
C ARG A 100 15.45 -0.69 7.22
N GLY A 101 14.37 -1.47 7.28
CA GLY A 101 13.42 -1.55 6.17
C GLY A 101 13.12 -0.13 5.73
N PRO A 102 12.96 0.13 4.42
CA PRO A 102 12.89 1.50 3.89
C PRO A 102 11.98 2.31 4.80
N LYS A 103 12.53 3.38 5.42
CA LYS A 103 11.79 4.24 6.36
C LYS A 103 10.39 4.42 5.78
N PHE A 104 9.37 3.93 6.50
CA PHE A 104 7.98 3.95 6.06
C PHE A 104 7.71 5.31 5.42
N ILE A 105 7.50 5.34 4.10
CA ILE A 105 7.23 6.61 3.44
C ILE A 105 5.85 7.05 3.93
N PRO A 106 5.73 8.22 4.59
CA PRO A 106 4.43 8.76 4.95
C PRO A 106 3.56 8.83 3.68
N GLY A 107 2.48 8.06 3.62
CA GLY A 107 1.61 8.07 2.44
C GLY A 107 0.91 6.76 2.06
N PHE A 108 1.12 5.63 2.74
CA PHE A 108 0.22 4.49 2.54
C PHE A 108 -1.20 4.88 2.97
N LYS A 109 -2.15 4.72 2.06
CA LYS A 109 -3.56 5.09 2.26
C LYS A 109 -4.45 3.87 1.94
N PRO A 110 -4.72 2.99 2.93
CA PRO A 110 -5.49 1.78 2.68
C PRO A 110 -6.88 2.06 2.09
N GLU A 111 -7.48 3.19 2.43
CA GLU A 111 -8.75 3.64 1.86
C GLU A 111 -8.69 3.89 0.35
N VAL A 112 -7.53 4.36 -0.15
CA VAL A 112 -7.29 4.54 -1.58
C VAL A 112 -7.15 3.20 -2.28
N GLU A 113 -6.40 2.26 -1.70
CA GLU A 113 -6.27 0.89 -2.25
C GLU A 113 -7.63 0.23 -2.42
N VAL A 114 -8.46 0.26 -1.36
CA VAL A 114 -9.80 -0.33 -1.39
C VAL A 114 -10.66 0.32 -2.48
N ALA A 115 -10.60 1.65 -2.62
CA ALA A 115 -11.37 2.37 -3.62
C ALA A 115 -10.90 2.07 -5.05
N VAL A 116 -9.59 2.01 -5.30
CA VAL A 116 -9.04 1.60 -6.60
C VAL A 116 -9.49 0.19 -6.98
N LEU A 117 -9.43 -0.76 -6.05
CA LEU A 117 -9.88 -2.13 -6.31
C LEU A 117 -11.37 -2.21 -6.64
N ARG A 118 -12.20 -1.35 -6.03
CA ARG A 118 -13.62 -1.22 -6.40
C ARG A 118 -13.80 -0.67 -7.82
N PHE A 119 -13.04 0.35 -8.21
CA PHE A 119 -13.10 0.91 -9.56
C PHE A 119 -12.62 -0.09 -10.62
N LEU A 120 -11.55 -0.82 -10.35
CA LEU A 120 -11.08 -1.90 -11.22
C LEU A 120 -12.13 -3.01 -11.34
N LYS A 121 -12.81 -3.37 -10.25
CA LYS A 121 -13.93 -4.33 -10.30
C LYS A 121 -15.08 -3.82 -11.18
N ILE A 122 -15.45 -2.55 -11.07
CA ILE A 122 -16.49 -1.91 -11.92
C ILE A 122 -16.07 -1.96 -13.38
N TYR A 123 -14.83 -1.58 -13.69
CA TYR A 123 -14.27 -1.62 -15.04
C TYR A 123 -14.35 -3.03 -15.64
N ARG A 124 -13.87 -4.04 -14.89
CA ARG A 124 -13.93 -5.44 -15.28
C ARG A 124 -15.35 -5.89 -15.61
N ILE A 125 -16.33 -5.51 -14.80
CA ILE A 125 -17.75 -5.86 -15.00
C ILE A 125 -18.29 -5.17 -16.26
N ARG A 126 -18.08 -3.85 -16.42
CA ARG A 126 -18.58 -3.08 -17.56
C ARG A 126 -18.02 -3.56 -18.91
N LYS A 127 -16.79 -4.05 -18.92
CA LYS A 127 -16.14 -4.62 -20.11
C LYS A 127 -16.36 -6.12 -20.29
N ASN A 128 -17.08 -6.76 -19.37
CA ASN A 128 -17.27 -8.21 -19.34
C ASN A 128 -15.94 -9.00 -19.40
N PHE A 129 -14.90 -8.48 -18.73
CA PHE A 129 -13.60 -9.12 -18.68
C PHE A 129 -13.57 -10.25 -17.63
N LYS A 130 -12.96 -11.39 -17.97
CA LYS A 130 -12.68 -12.44 -16.96
C LYS A 130 -11.66 -11.94 -15.93
N LYS A 131 -10.60 -11.29 -16.41
CA LYS A 131 -9.50 -10.72 -15.63
C LYS A 131 -9.03 -9.43 -16.29
N ILE A 132 -8.57 -8.47 -15.50
CA ILE A 132 -7.90 -7.26 -15.99
C ILE A 132 -6.48 -7.61 -16.38
N THR A 133 -6.05 -7.17 -17.55
CA THR A 133 -4.67 -7.27 -18.03
C THR A 133 -3.92 -5.98 -17.79
N PHE A 134 -2.61 -6.11 -17.59
CA PHE A 134 -1.69 -4.99 -17.58
C PHE A 134 -0.74 -5.11 -18.79
N PRO A 135 -0.31 -4.00 -19.41
CA PRO A 135 -0.67 -2.61 -19.13
C PRO A 135 -2.18 -2.29 -19.24
N LEU A 136 -2.77 -1.66 -18.22
CA LEU A 136 -4.16 -1.16 -18.23
C LEU A 136 -4.32 -0.04 -19.27
N ASP A 137 -5.29 -0.15 -20.18
CA ASP A 137 -5.70 0.99 -21.01
C ASP A 137 -6.35 2.07 -20.12
N ILE A 138 -5.57 3.11 -19.80
CA ILE A 138 -5.97 4.10 -18.81
C ILE A 138 -7.04 5.05 -19.34
N ILE A 139 -7.05 5.32 -20.65
CA ILE A 139 -8.05 6.16 -21.31
C ILE A 139 -9.39 5.44 -21.27
N ASP A 140 -9.42 4.20 -21.75
CA ASP A 140 -10.62 3.39 -21.76
C ASP A 140 -11.13 3.09 -20.34
N PHE A 141 -10.24 2.90 -19.36
CA PHE A 141 -10.61 2.78 -17.95
C PHE A 141 -11.35 4.03 -17.44
N PHE A 142 -10.79 5.22 -17.63
CA PHE A 142 -11.41 6.45 -17.13
C PHE A 142 -12.73 6.78 -17.86
N GLN A 143 -12.78 6.60 -19.18
CA GLN A 143 -14.01 6.73 -19.94
C GLN A 143 -15.07 5.74 -19.45
N THR A 144 -14.69 4.47 -19.27
CA THR A 144 -15.65 3.42 -18.90
C THR A 144 -16.15 3.57 -17.48
N VAL A 145 -15.31 3.94 -16.51
CA VAL A 145 -15.70 4.02 -15.09
C VAL A 145 -16.34 5.36 -14.75
N PHE A 146 -15.80 6.45 -15.28
CA PHE A 146 -16.14 7.82 -14.87
C PHE A 146 -16.76 8.67 -15.98
N GLY A 147 -16.81 8.18 -17.22
CA GLY A 147 -17.24 8.96 -18.39
C GLY A 147 -16.26 10.08 -18.76
N LEU A 148 -15.01 9.99 -18.27
CA LEU A 148 -14.00 11.03 -18.41
C LEU A 148 -13.32 10.90 -19.78
N GLU A 149 -13.54 11.90 -20.64
CA GLU A 149 -13.01 11.93 -21.99
C GLU A 149 -11.55 12.38 -22.01
N THR A 150 -10.76 11.89 -22.98
CA THR A 150 -9.37 12.32 -23.19
C THR A 150 -9.24 13.01 -24.54
N CYS A 151 -8.64 14.19 -24.56
CA CYS A 151 -8.43 15.00 -25.75
C CYS A 151 -6.94 15.35 -25.92
N ARG A 152 -6.39 15.21 -27.12
CA ARG A 152 -5.07 15.76 -27.45
C ARG A 152 -5.23 17.14 -28.04
N VAL A 153 -4.52 18.13 -27.49
CA VAL A 153 -4.58 19.52 -27.95
C VAL A 153 -3.22 20.20 -27.77
N SER A 154 -2.93 21.20 -28.58
CA SER A 154 -1.79 22.10 -28.35
C SER A 154 -2.07 23.03 -27.17
N PHE A 155 -1.32 22.86 -26.08
CA PHE A 155 -1.44 23.72 -24.89
C PHE A 155 -0.97 25.15 -25.19
N PHE A 156 -0.03 25.31 -26.12
CA PHE A 156 0.38 26.62 -26.63
C PHE A 156 -0.77 27.31 -27.37
N LYS A 157 -1.45 26.64 -28.31
CA LYS A 157 -2.61 27.21 -29.02
C LYS A 157 -3.78 27.52 -28.09
N LYS A 158 -3.95 26.75 -27.01
CA LYS A 158 -4.96 27.00 -25.97
C LYS A 158 -4.60 28.14 -25.01
N GLY A 159 -3.38 28.68 -25.08
CA GLY A 159 -2.90 29.70 -24.14
C GLY A 159 -2.64 29.18 -22.72
N TRP A 160 -2.63 27.86 -22.52
CA TRP A 160 -2.34 27.22 -21.23
C TRP A 160 -0.85 27.14 -20.93
N SER A 161 -0.04 27.32 -21.98
CA SER A 161 1.41 27.39 -21.93
C SER A 161 1.89 28.74 -22.47
N LYS A 162 2.95 29.29 -21.87
CA LYS A 162 3.64 30.50 -22.34
C LYS A 162 4.56 30.23 -23.53
N SER A 163 4.98 28.99 -23.76
CA SER A 163 5.88 28.62 -24.86
C SER A 163 5.74 27.14 -25.24
N ALA A 164 6.13 26.76 -26.45
CA ALA A 164 6.16 25.34 -26.84
C ALA A 164 7.06 24.47 -25.93
N ASN A 165 7.95 25.09 -25.14
CA ASN A 165 8.86 24.41 -24.23
C ASN A 165 8.30 24.22 -22.81
N ASP A 166 7.08 24.69 -22.51
CA ASP A 166 6.44 24.44 -21.21
C ASP A 166 6.16 22.94 -21.04
N GLN A 167 6.62 22.37 -19.94
CA GLN A 167 6.61 20.92 -19.68
C GLN A 167 5.27 20.42 -19.12
N LYS A 168 4.18 21.15 -19.36
CA LYS A 168 2.83 20.73 -18.96
C LYS A 168 2.40 19.55 -19.82
N LEU A 169 2.29 18.38 -19.20
CA LEU A 169 2.01 17.11 -19.89
C LEU A 169 0.51 16.93 -20.13
N ALA A 170 -0.27 17.20 -19.09
CA ALA A 170 -1.71 17.03 -19.10
C ALA A 170 -2.37 18.10 -18.24
N ALA A 171 -3.68 18.26 -18.41
CA ALA A 171 -4.52 19.13 -17.62
C ALA A 171 -5.91 18.53 -17.46
N LEU A 172 -6.49 18.64 -16.27
CA LEU A 172 -7.88 18.28 -16.02
C LEU A 172 -8.76 19.53 -16.04
N ILE A 173 -9.88 19.47 -16.78
CA ILE A 173 -11.01 20.39 -16.62
C ILE A 173 -12.19 19.61 -16.08
N ALA A 174 -12.34 19.62 -14.75
CA ALA A 174 -13.33 18.79 -14.06
C ALA A 174 -14.78 19.10 -14.49
N GLY A 175 -15.08 20.38 -14.79
CA GLY A 175 -16.41 20.80 -15.25
C GLY A 175 -16.78 20.30 -16.65
N GLU A 176 -15.80 19.96 -17.48
CA GLU A 176 -16.03 19.38 -18.81
C GLU A 176 -15.95 17.86 -18.81
N ASN A 177 -15.58 17.24 -17.68
CA ASN A 177 -15.27 15.83 -17.59
C ASN A 177 -14.23 15.41 -18.65
N LYS A 178 -13.18 16.23 -18.82
CA LYS A 178 -12.12 16.02 -19.83
C LYS A 178 -10.73 16.13 -19.23
N ILE A 179 -9.86 15.19 -19.63
CA ILE A 179 -8.41 15.30 -19.51
C ILE A 179 -7.85 15.72 -20.87
N TYR A 180 -6.99 16.74 -20.86
CA TYR A 180 -6.27 17.18 -22.04
C TYR A 180 -4.82 16.73 -21.95
N ILE A 181 -4.30 16.17 -23.03
CA ILE A 181 -2.88 15.84 -23.20
C ILE A 181 -2.26 16.87 -24.12
N ASN A 182 -1.06 17.34 -23.77
CA ASN A 182 -0.34 18.32 -24.56
C ASN A 182 0.33 17.66 -25.79
N GLU A 183 -0.21 17.92 -26.97
CA GLU A 183 0.36 17.44 -28.25
C GLU A 183 1.63 18.20 -28.66
N ASP A 184 1.97 19.30 -27.97
CA ASP A 184 3.17 20.09 -28.30
C ASP A 184 4.47 19.37 -27.93
N LEU A 185 4.39 18.35 -27.06
CA LEU A 185 5.56 17.62 -26.55
C LEU A 185 6.13 16.62 -27.56
N ASP A 186 5.34 16.22 -28.56
CA ASP A 186 5.76 15.32 -29.62
C ASP A 186 6.51 16.04 -30.76
N LYS A 187 6.51 17.38 -30.78
CA LYS A 187 6.92 18.19 -31.94
C LYS A 187 8.42 18.25 -32.20
N ASN A 188 9.25 17.87 -31.25
CA ASN A 188 10.71 17.84 -31.43
C ASN A 188 11.24 16.50 -31.96
N GLY A 189 10.37 15.60 -32.41
CA GLY A 189 10.76 14.28 -32.96
C GLY A 189 11.31 13.30 -31.92
N ILE A 190 11.32 13.69 -30.64
CA ILE A 190 11.56 12.79 -29.51
C ILE A 190 10.17 12.37 -29.03
N PRO A 191 9.69 11.16 -29.40
CA PRO A 191 8.38 10.70 -28.94
C PRO A 191 8.34 10.77 -27.42
N PHE A 192 7.31 11.41 -26.88
CA PHE A 192 7.12 11.42 -25.44
C PHE A 192 6.95 9.95 -24.98
N PRO A 193 7.69 9.49 -23.96
CA PRO A 193 7.59 8.09 -23.56
C PRO A 193 6.15 7.77 -23.16
N GLU A 194 5.53 6.79 -23.81
CA GLU A 194 4.15 6.34 -23.56
C GLU A 194 3.87 6.12 -22.05
N VAL A 195 4.88 5.61 -21.35
CA VAL A 195 4.93 5.43 -19.90
C VAL A 195 4.62 6.71 -19.11
N ASN A 196 5.16 7.86 -19.55
CA ASN A 196 4.95 9.14 -18.88
C ASN A 196 3.55 9.72 -19.18
N GLU A 197 3.03 9.51 -20.39
CA GLU A 197 1.68 9.95 -20.75
C GLU A 197 0.67 9.21 -19.89
N ARG A 198 0.82 7.89 -19.80
CA ARG A 198 -0.03 7.03 -18.99
C ARG A 198 -0.03 7.38 -17.52
N PHE A 199 1.14 7.68 -16.93
CA PHE A 199 1.18 8.15 -15.55
C PHE A 199 0.50 9.51 -15.39
N SER A 200 0.68 10.42 -16.34
CA SER A 200 0.04 11.74 -16.32
C SER A 200 -1.48 11.63 -16.42
N LEU A 201 -2.01 10.75 -17.27
CA LEU A 201 -3.43 10.45 -17.35
C LEU A 201 -3.98 9.85 -16.04
N ALA A 202 -3.26 8.89 -15.45
CA ALA A 202 -3.62 8.31 -14.15
C ALA A 202 -3.64 9.37 -13.04
N HIS A 203 -2.71 10.33 -13.10
CA HIS A 203 -2.60 11.45 -12.18
C HIS A 203 -3.76 12.44 -12.33
N GLU A 204 -4.05 12.91 -13.54
CA GLU A 204 -5.19 13.82 -13.78
C GLU A 204 -6.53 13.16 -13.46
N GLY A 205 -6.72 11.88 -13.80
CA GLY A 205 -7.92 11.14 -13.41
C GLY A 205 -8.05 10.97 -11.89
N ALA A 206 -6.94 10.90 -11.15
CA ALA A 206 -6.96 10.91 -9.70
C ALA A 206 -7.38 12.27 -9.11
N HIS A 207 -6.94 13.39 -9.70
CA HIS A 207 -7.49 14.72 -9.36
C HIS A 207 -9.02 14.75 -9.54
N PHE A 208 -9.53 14.20 -10.65
CA PHE A 208 -10.97 14.16 -10.91
C PHE A 208 -11.72 13.39 -9.81
N ILE A 209 -11.22 12.22 -9.40
CA ILE A 209 -11.81 11.40 -8.33
C ILE A 209 -11.86 12.18 -7.02
N ILE A 210 -10.78 12.87 -6.65
CA ILE A 210 -10.69 13.64 -5.40
C ILE A 210 -11.63 14.85 -5.44
N CYS A 211 -11.61 15.63 -6.52
CA CYS A 211 -12.49 16.79 -6.70
C CYS A 211 -13.97 16.39 -6.59
N LYS A 212 -14.37 15.30 -7.27
CA LYS A 212 -15.74 14.79 -7.24
C LYS A 212 -16.18 14.35 -5.85
N LYS A 213 -15.29 13.73 -5.06
CA LYS A 213 -15.59 13.32 -3.68
C LYS A 213 -15.84 14.51 -2.76
N ASN A 214 -15.05 15.58 -2.92
CA ASN A 214 -15.14 16.75 -2.05
C ASN A 214 -16.26 17.72 -2.45
N GLN A 215 -17.02 17.43 -3.52
CA GLN A 215 -18.03 18.33 -4.11
C GLN A 215 -17.49 19.73 -4.46
N ASN A 216 -16.17 19.90 -4.49
CA ASN A 216 -15.48 21.15 -4.75
C ASN A 216 -15.31 21.35 -6.25
N PHE A 217 -16.42 21.54 -6.96
CA PHE A 217 -16.43 21.91 -8.38
C PHE A 217 -16.43 23.43 -8.59
N SER A 218 -16.07 24.24 -7.59
CA SER A 218 -16.11 25.71 -7.70
C SER A 218 -15.29 26.17 -8.91
N SER A 219 -15.98 26.70 -9.93
CA SER A 219 -15.48 27.46 -11.08
C SER A 219 -14.02 27.19 -11.50
N GLN A 220 -13.84 26.16 -12.33
CA GLN A 220 -12.71 25.98 -13.26
C GLN A 220 -11.26 26.05 -12.71
N PRO A 221 -10.86 25.26 -11.70
CA PRO A 221 -9.43 25.00 -11.54
C PRO A 221 -8.98 24.12 -12.71
N ILE A 222 -8.23 24.70 -13.65
CA ILE A 222 -7.37 23.92 -14.54
C ILE A 222 -6.25 23.39 -13.67
N PHE A 223 -6.24 22.09 -13.43
CA PHE A 223 -5.13 21.46 -12.70
C PHE A 223 -3.98 21.26 -13.68
N PHE A 224 -2.79 21.67 -13.26
CA PHE A 224 -1.54 21.33 -13.92
C PHE A 224 -0.69 20.59 -12.91
N ARG A 225 -0.07 19.49 -13.35
CA ARG A 225 0.93 18.79 -12.54
C ARG A 225 1.96 19.76 -11.98
N SER A 226 1.94 19.99 -10.67
CA SER A 226 2.95 20.80 -10.00
C SER A 226 4.18 19.95 -9.67
N LYS A 227 5.37 20.56 -9.64
CA LYS A 227 6.59 19.88 -9.16
C LYS A 227 6.68 19.88 -7.63
N ASP A 228 5.68 20.43 -6.93
CA ASP A 228 5.73 20.57 -5.48
C ASP A 228 5.41 19.25 -4.77
N LEU A 229 6.48 18.51 -4.47
CA LEU A 229 6.43 17.26 -3.71
C LEU A 229 5.98 17.45 -2.25
N HIS A 230 5.93 18.69 -1.74
CA HIS A 230 5.50 18.95 -0.37
C HIS A 230 3.97 19.04 -0.24
N ASN A 231 3.26 19.37 -1.33
CA ASN A 231 1.80 19.43 -1.33
C ASN A 231 1.18 18.05 -0.97
N PRO A 232 0.45 17.92 0.16
CA PRO A 232 -0.18 16.67 0.57
C PRO A 232 -1.21 16.14 -0.43
N GLU A 233 -1.90 17.02 -1.16
CA GLU A 233 -2.89 16.64 -2.17
C GLU A 233 -2.20 15.99 -3.36
N GLU A 234 -1.17 16.62 -3.92
CA GLU A 234 -0.34 16.07 -5.00
C GLU A 234 0.26 14.71 -4.65
N ARG A 235 0.74 14.55 -3.40
CA ARG A 235 1.21 13.24 -2.90
C ARG A 235 0.10 12.20 -2.90
N THR A 236 -1.12 12.61 -2.57
CA THR A 236 -2.31 11.74 -2.59
C THR A 236 -2.68 11.34 -4.01
N VAL A 237 -2.68 12.30 -4.95
CA VAL A 237 -2.94 12.07 -6.37
C VAL A 237 -1.90 11.12 -6.97
N ASN A 238 -0.62 11.35 -6.68
CA ASN A 238 0.46 10.45 -7.11
C ASN A 238 0.31 9.03 -6.53
N TYR A 239 -0.16 8.90 -5.28
CA TYR A 239 -0.47 7.60 -4.70
C TYR A 239 -1.62 6.90 -5.43
N TRP A 240 -2.71 7.62 -5.72
CA TRP A 240 -3.82 7.11 -6.51
C TRP A 240 -3.37 6.64 -7.90
N ALA A 241 -2.58 7.45 -8.61
CA ALA A 241 -2.06 7.10 -9.93
C ALA A 241 -1.23 5.81 -9.88
N GLY A 242 -0.32 5.70 -8.91
CA GLY A 242 0.45 4.48 -8.68
C GLY A 242 -0.43 3.28 -8.32
N ALA A 243 -1.48 3.47 -7.52
CA ALA A 243 -2.39 2.41 -7.13
C ALA A 243 -3.27 1.90 -8.28
N ILE A 244 -3.73 2.78 -9.17
CA ILE A 244 -4.49 2.41 -10.37
C ILE A 244 -3.60 1.62 -11.34
N LEU A 245 -2.38 2.11 -11.58
CA LEU A 245 -1.45 1.52 -12.55
C LEU A 245 -0.81 0.21 -12.05
N MET A 246 -0.56 0.12 -10.75
CA MET A 246 0.05 -1.04 -10.10
C MET A 246 -0.72 -1.40 -8.82
N PRO A 247 -1.92 -2.01 -8.95
CA PRO A 247 -2.72 -2.40 -7.79
C PRO A 247 -1.95 -3.39 -6.92
N LYS A 248 -1.96 -3.19 -5.60
CA LYS A 248 -1.16 -4.00 -4.67
C LYS A 248 -1.31 -5.52 -4.92
N PRO A 249 -2.52 -6.10 -5.05
CA PRO A 249 -2.65 -7.54 -5.28
C PRO A 249 -2.02 -8.02 -6.60
N ALA A 250 -2.13 -7.23 -7.67
CA ALA A 250 -1.56 -7.58 -8.97
C ALA A 250 -0.03 -7.52 -8.94
N LEU A 251 0.53 -6.44 -8.37
CA LEU A 251 1.97 -6.27 -8.24
C LEU A 251 2.58 -7.35 -7.33
N THR A 252 1.99 -7.61 -6.16
CA THR A 252 2.45 -8.66 -5.25
C THR A 252 2.40 -10.04 -5.91
N SER A 253 1.28 -10.39 -6.56
CA SER A 253 1.14 -11.69 -7.25
C SER A 253 2.17 -11.86 -8.37
N LYS A 254 2.49 -10.79 -9.11
CA LYS A 254 3.53 -10.83 -10.14
C LYS A 254 4.91 -11.07 -9.52
N ILE A 255 5.26 -10.34 -8.47
CA ILE A 255 6.55 -10.50 -7.78
C ILE A 255 6.68 -11.92 -7.20
N GLU A 256 5.63 -12.45 -6.58
CA GLU A 256 5.59 -13.83 -6.06
C GLU A 256 5.81 -14.85 -7.18
N SER A 257 5.20 -14.66 -8.36
CA SER A 257 5.38 -15.55 -9.51
C SER A 257 6.79 -15.55 -10.11
N MET A 258 7.53 -14.45 -9.94
CA MET A 258 8.93 -14.33 -10.35
C MET A 258 9.85 -14.96 -9.31
N SER A 259 9.48 -14.90 -8.03
CA SER A 259 10.22 -15.45 -6.89
C SER A 259 9.99 -16.95 -6.69
N ARG A 260 10.35 -17.77 -7.69
CA ARG A 260 10.06 -19.22 -7.68
C ARG A 260 10.72 -20.04 -6.54
N ASN A 261 11.64 -19.49 -5.76
CA ASN A 261 12.41 -20.25 -4.76
C ASN A 261 12.78 -19.49 -3.45
N ARG A 262 12.27 -18.28 -3.19
CA ARG A 262 12.63 -17.53 -1.96
C ARG A 262 11.58 -17.75 -0.86
N ILE A 263 11.81 -18.74 -0.01
CA ILE A 263 10.83 -19.24 0.98
C ILE A 263 10.60 -18.31 2.19
N LYS A 264 11.35 -17.21 2.38
CA LYS A 264 11.23 -16.44 3.64
C LYS A 264 11.06 -14.93 3.55
N GLU A 265 11.58 -14.24 2.53
CA GLU A 265 11.38 -12.79 2.38
C GLU A 265 11.41 -12.41 0.89
N VAL A 266 10.37 -11.75 0.41
CA VAL A 266 10.30 -11.24 -0.96
C VAL A 266 11.04 -9.90 -1.02
N ILE A 267 12.34 -9.97 -1.27
CA ILE A 267 13.16 -8.80 -1.58
C ILE A 267 13.28 -8.70 -3.10
N VAL A 268 12.77 -7.61 -3.68
CA VAL A 268 12.88 -7.32 -5.12
C VAL A 268 14.30 -6.83 -5.44
N ASP A 269 14.95 -7.43 -6.42
CA ASP A 269 16.19 -6.92 -6.99
C ASP A 269 15.85 -5.94 -8.12
N LEU A 270 16.06 -4.63 -7.92
CA LEU A 270 15.72 -3.66 -8.96
C LEU A 270 16.62 -3.67 -10.19
N ALA A 271 17.75 -4.37 -10.17
CA ALA A 271 18.54 -4.57 -11.39
C ALA A 271 17.96 -5.71 -12.23
N GLU A 272 17.56 -6.80 -11.59
CA GLU A 272 17.08 -8.01 -12.26
C GLU A 272 15.57 -7.97 -12.54
N ASP A 273 14.75 -7.60 -11.54
CA ASP A 273 13.30 -7.73 -11.58
C ASP A 273 12.61 -6.51 -12.20
N ALA A 274 13.22 -5.31 -12.08
CA ALA A 274 12.57 -4.07 -12.49
C ALA A 274 12.20 -4.01 -13.98
N PRO A 275 13.01 -4.48 -14.94
CA PRO A 275 12.63 -4.46 -16.36
C PRO A 275 11.30 -5.19 -16.61
N GLY A 276 11.17 -6.44 -16.13
CA GLY A 276 9.97 -7.23 -16.33
C GLY A 276 8.75 -6.68 -15.59
N LEU A 277 8.94 -6.07 -14.41
CA LEU A 277 7.86 -5.39 -13.68
C LEU A 277 7.42 -4.09 -14.36
N CYS A 278 8.36 -3.30 -14.87
CA CYS A 278 8.06 -2.05 -15.58
C CYS A 278 7.32 -2.32 -16.89
N GLU A 279 7.73 -3.35 -17.63
CA GLU A 279 7.07 -3.81 -18.85
C GLU A 279 5.64 -4.29 -18.55
N GLU A 280 5.47 -5.20 -17.58
CA GLU A 280 4.15 -5.75 -17.20
C GLU A 280 3.14 -4.64 -16.88
N PHE A 281 3.55 -3.61 -16.12
CA PHE A 281 2.64 -2.56 -15.68
C PHE A 281 2.64 -1.31 -16.57
N GLY A 282 3.54 -1.23 -17.57
CA GLY A 282 3.72 -0.05 -18.42
C GLY A 282 4.11 1.20 -17.64
N VAL A 283 5.08 1.08 -16.73
CA VAL A 283 5.51 2.15 -15.80
C VAL A 283 7.01 2.39 -15.84
N SER A 284 7.46 3.54 -15.35
CA SER A 284 8.89 3.83 -15.23
C SER A 284 9.49 3.14 -14.01
N LYS A 285 10.81 2.88 -14.03
CA LYS A 285 11.54 2.33 -12.88
C LYS A 285 11.31 3.17 -11.61
N LEU A 286 11.33 4.50 -11.75
CA LEU A 286 11.07 5.40 -10.61
C LEU A 286 9.65 5.24 -10.04
N ALA A 287 8.63 5.13 -10.90
CA ALA A 287 7.26 4.90 -10.46
C ALA A 287 7.11 3.57 -9.72
N LEU A 288 7.72 2.49 -10.26
CA LEU A 288 7.78 1.19 -9.60
C LEU A 288 8.46 1.27 -8.23
N GLU A 289 9.63 1.91 -8.13
CA GLU A 289 10.33 2.10 -6.86
C GLU A 289 9.47 2.80 -5.80
N ILE A 290 8.83 3.90 -6.19
CA ILE A 290 7.92 4.66 -5.31
C ILE A 290 6.79 3.75 -4.85
N ARG A 291 6.19 3.01 -5.78
CA ARG A 291 5.06 2.12 -5.48
C ARG A 291 5.44 1.00 -4.53
N LEU A 292 6.58 0.34 -4.74
CA LEU A 292 7.08 -0.72 -3.85
C LEU A 292 7.24 -0.20 -2.42
N ARG A 293 7.82 1.00 -2.23
CA ARG A 293 7.92 1.62 -0.90
C ARG A 293 6.55 1.93 -0.30
N GLN A 294 5.63 2.46 -1.11
CA GLN A 294 4.26 2.79 -0.68
C GLN A 294 3.51 1.58 -0.14
N ILE A 295 3.69 0.39 -0.72
CA ILE A 295 3.00 -0.84 -0.30
C ILE A 295 3.80 -1.71 0.69
N GLY A 296 4.96 -1.24 1.13
CA GLY A 296 5.81 -1.90 2.11
C GLY A 296 6.62 -3.08 1.58
N ILE A 297 6.86 -3.17 0.25
CA ILE A 297 7.71 -4.20 -0.34
C ILE A 297 9.17 -3.72 -0.31
N GLN A 298 10.04 -4.55 0.25
CA GLN A 298 11.48 -4.28 0.31
C GLN A 298 12.15 -4.54 -1.04
N PHE A 299 13.17 -3.75 -1.34
CA PHE A 299 13.97 -3.92 -2.54
C PHE A 299 15.41 -3.46 -2.35
N LYS A 300 16.32 -4.04 -3.12
CA LYS A 300 17.72 -3.61 -3.19
C LYS A 300 17.99 -2.85 -4.48
N LYS A 301 18.84 -1.83 -4.38
CA LYS A 301 19.41 -1.11 -5.53
C LYS A 301 20.82 -1.64 -5.73
N THR A 302 21.11 -2.16 -6.92
CA THR A 302 22.49 -2.37 -7.35
C THR A 302 23.03 -0.99 -7.71
N LEU A 303 24.05 -0.54 -6.95
CA LEU A 303 24.77 0.70 -7.20
C LEU A 303 25.66 0.57 -8.43
#